data_AF-A0A7W5LQF6-F1
#
_entry.id   AF-A0A7W5LQF6-F1
#
_cell.length_a   1.000
_cell.length_b   1.000
_cell.length_c   1.000
_cell.angle_alpha   90.00
_cell.angle_beta   90.00
_cell.angle_gamma   90.00
#
_symmetry.space_group_name_H-M   'P 1'
#
loop_
_entity.id
_entity.type
_entity.pdbx_description
1 polymer ?
#
loop_
_entity_poly.entity_id
_entity_poly.type
_entity_poly.pdbx_seq_one_letter_code
_entity_poly.pdbx_strand_id
1 'polypeptide(L)'
;MDFGDRTRFGITLELDANYGGPRLFGRFCYWMEGNVVGNYDDVTSLADLVVNMKYIIGDRGKRLCPALLDMPPAEAFRIISEALDGTSDEILQYVAEGFMPARFDICIPVDVFDCWRIFLVEGTREARLFFFNLDVSQLSTMTLAAGEADEVFGAAYSHLDNLYESVVVGVQGSASDAKI
;
A
#
# COMPACT_ATOMS: atom_id res chain seq x y z
N MET A 1 -1.00 10.57 12.13
CA MET A 1 -0.14 9.56 12.75
C MET A 1 0.81 9.05 11.69
N ASP A 2 2.08 8.89 12.06
CA ASP A 2 3.12 8.42 11.15
C ASP A 2 3.60 7.04 11.56
N PHE A 3 3.90 6.21 10.57
CA PHE A 3 4.47 4.88 10.71
C PHE A 3 5.71 4.79 9.83
N GLY A 4 6.81 4.29 10.39
CA GLY A 4 8.10 4.25 9.68
C GLY A 4 8.86 5.57 9.75
N ASP A 5 9.65 5.86 8.71
CA ASP A 5 10.52 7.02 8.61
C ASP A 5 10.21 7.79 7.33
N ARG A 6 9.76 9.05 7.46
CA ARG A 6 9.41 9.92 6.32
C ARG A 6 10.59 10.15 5.38
N THR A 7 11.83 10.07 5.87
CA THR A 7 13.04 10.23 5.05
C THR A 7 13.45 8.96 4.30
N ARG A 8 12.82 7.83 4.62
CA ARG A 8 12.98 6.53 3.96
C ARG A 8 11.62 6.06 3.45
N PHE A 9 11.06 5.01 4.05
CA PHE A 9 9.70 4.55 3.81
C PHE A 9 8.83 4.79 5.03
N GLY A 10 7.68 5.41 4.80
CA GLY A 10 6.70 5.65 5.84
C GLY A 10 5.29 5.76 5.29
N ILE A 11 4.32 5.71 6.20
CA ILE A 11 2.92 5.93 5.93
C ILE A 11 2.43 6.99 6.89
N THR A 12 1.73 8.00 6.37
CA THR A 12 0.99 8.95 7.21
C THR A 12 -0.50 8.72 7.02
N LEU A 13 -1.21 8.68 8.15
CA LEU A 13 -2.66 8.62 8.21
C LEU A 13 -3.18 9.69 9.15
N GLU A 14 -4.10 10.52 8.70
CA GLU A 14 -4.71 11.59 9.50
C GLU A 14 -6.23 11.46 9.44
N LEU A 15 -6.88 11.28 10.58
CA LEU A 15 -8.34 11.28 10.66
C LEU A 15 -8.86 12.72 10.73
N ASP A 16 -9.83 13.08 9.91
CA ASP A 16 -10.42 14.41 9.96
C ASP A 16 -11.25 14.61 11.24
N ALA A 17 -11.34 15.85 11.72
CA ALA A 17 -12.19 16.19 12.86
C ALA A 17 -13.67 15.85 12.60
N ASN A 18 -14.11 15.95 11.34
CA ASN A 18 -15.45 15.58 10.87
C ASN A 18 -15.38 14.33 9.98
N TYR A 19 -14.83 13.23 10.50
CA TYR A 19 -14.55 11.98 9.78
C TYR A 19 -15.79 11.21 9.25
N GLY A 20 -16.99 11.78 9.33
CA GLY A 20 -18.19 11.23 8.69
C GLY A 20 -18.65 9.88 9.23
N GLY A 21 -18.34 9.56 10.49
CA GLY A 21 -18.77 8.32 11.13
C GLY A 21 -18.04 7.10 10.55
N PRO A 22 -18.74 6.01 10.18
CA PRO A 22 -18.10 4.75 9.73
C PRO A 22 -17.21 4.85 8.49
N ARG A 23 -17.29 5.95 7.72
CA ARG A 23 -16.43 6.18 6.55
C ARG A 23 -14.99 6.55 6.92
N LEU A 24 -14.79 7.09 8.13
CA LEU A 24 -13.48 7.54 8.61
C LEU A 24 -12.76 8.42 7.60
N PHE A 25 -13.38 9.51 7.15
CA PHE A 25 -12.71 10.42 6.22
C PHE A 25 -11.45 11.03 6.83
N GLY A 26 -10.41 11.13 6.01
CA GLY A 26 -9.11 11.63 6.42
C GLY A 26 -8.11 11.65 5.27
N ARG A 27 -6.83 11.82 5.60
CA ARG A 27 -5.72 11.85 4.64
C ARG A 27 -4.84 10.63 4.79
N PHE A 28 -4.27 10.20 3.68
CA PHE A 28 -3.36 9.06 3.63
C PHE A 28 -2.32 9.27 2.54
N CYS A 29 -1.07 8.97 2.83
CA CYS A 29 -0.02 8.93 1.82
C CYS A 29 1.10 7.97 2.20
N TYR A 30 1.91 7.65 1.20
CA TYR A 30 3.23 7.06 1.43
C TYR A 30 4.29 8.16 1.44
N TRP A 31 5.32 7.95 2.24
CA TRP A 31 6.58 8.68 2.18
C TRP A 31 7.62 7.79 1.55
N MET A 32 8.29 8.29 0.52
CA MET A 32 9.36 7.60 -0.20
C MET A 32 10.52 8.58 -0.41
N GLU A 33 11.59 8.39 0.35
CA GLU A 33 12.79 9.25 0.36
C GLU A 33 12.46 10.72 0.63
N GLY A 34 11.54 11.00 1.56
CA GLY A 34 11.12 12.37 1.88
C GLY A 34 10.05 12.93 0.95
N ASN A 35 9.67 12.21 -0.12
CA ASN A 35 8.63 12.64 -1.04
C ASN A 35 7.28 12.03 -0.65
N VAL A 36 6.22 12.84 -0.79
CA VAL A 36 4.84 12.37 -0.67
C VAL A 36 4.45 11.64 -1.96
N VAL A 37 3.98 10.41 -1.82
CA VAL A 37 3.41 9.61 -2.89
C VAL A 37 1.92 9.40 -2.58
N GLY A 38 1.08 9.70 -3.57
CA GLY A 38 -0.36 9.90 -3.43
C GLY A 38 -0.74 11.37 -3.27
N ASN A 39 -2.01 11.72 -3.49
CA ASN A 39 -2.52 13.07 -3.29
C ASN A 39 -2.91 13.31 -1.82
N TYR A 40 -1.94 13.68 -0.98
CA TYR A 40 -2.17 13.86 0.45
C TYR A 40 -3.13 15.00 0.80
N ASP A 41 -3.26 16.00 -0.07
CA ASP A 41 -4.17 17.13 0.17
C ASP A 41 -5.64 16.75 0.00
N ASP A 42 -5.92 15.64 -0.70
CA ASP A 42 -7.27 15.10 -0.89
C ASP A 42 -7.71 14.24 0.29
N VAL A 43 -9.02 14.29 0.56
CA VAL A 43 -9.66 13.48 1.59
C VAL A 43 -10.10 12.16 0.99
N THR A 44 -9.73 11.05 1.64
CA THR A 44 -10.12 9.69 1.25
C THR A 44 -10.83 8.96 2.40
N SER A 45 -11.45 7.84 2.06
CA SER A 45 -12.13 6.96 2.99
C SER A 45 -11.11 6.01 3.65
N LEU A 46 -10.74 6.28 4.90
CA LEU A 46 -9.80 5.41 5.61
C LEU A 46 -10.43 4.03 5.91
N ALA A 47 -11.76 3.92 5.92
CA ALA A 47 -12.45 2.63 6.00
C ALA A 47 -12.14 1.73 4.78
N ASP A 48 -12.07 2.30 3.58
CA ASP A 48 -11.74 1.54 2.37
C ASP A 48 -10.27 1.11 2.37
N LEU A 49 -9.37 1.90 2.98
CA LEU A 49 -7.98 1.50 3.22
C LEU A 49 -7.90 0.25 4.11
N VAL A 50 -8.69 0.12 5.19
CA VAL A 50 -8.70 -1.08 6.04
C VAL A 50 -8.95 -2.33 5.18
N VAL A 51 -9.98 -2.29 4.33
CA VAL A 51 -10.39 -3.43 3.51
C VAL A 51 -9.29 -3.81 2.53
N ASN A 52 -8.70 -2.83 1.86
CA ASN A 52 -7.71 -3.07 0.82
C ASN A 52 -6.32 -3.42 1.37
N MET A 53 -5.91 -2.83 2.50
CA MET A 53 -4.62 -3.13 3.14
C MET A 53 -4.54 -4.60 3.60
N LYS A 54 -5.66 -5.27 3.87
CA LYS A 54 -5.68 -6.70 4.24
C LYS A 54 -4.97 -7.58 3.22
N TYR A 55 -5.02 -7.25 1.94
CA TYR A 55 -4.31 -8.00 0.89
C TYR A 55 -2.80 -7.82 1.00
N ILE A 56 -2.34 -6.58 1.17
CA ILE A 56 -0.92 -6.25 1.38
C ILE A 56 -0.39 -6.96 2.63
N ILE A 57 -1.15 -6.92 3.74
CA ILE A 57 -0.78 -7.62 4.98
C ILE A 57 -0.79 -9.14 4.78
N GLY A 58 -1.78 -9.67 4.06
CA GLY A 58 -1.90 -11.09 3.73
C GLY A 58 -0.73 -11.62 2.89
N ASP A 59 -0.09 -10.75 2.11
CA ASP A 59 1.04 -11.07 1.24
C ASP A 59 2.42 -10.76 1.84
N ARG A 60 2.47 -10.36 3.12
CA ARG A 60 3.71 -10.18 3.90
C ARG A 60 4.67 -11.35 3.74
N GLY A 61 5.92 -11.06 3.37
CA GLY A 61 6.98 -12.05 3.14
C GLY A 61 6.74 -13.00 1.96
N LYS A 62 5.74 -12.75 1.11
CA LYS A 62 5.42 -13.58 -0.07
C LYS A 62 5.83 -12.93 -1.39
N ARG A 63 6.69 -11.90 -1.34
CA ARG A 63 7.16 -11.10 -2.49
C ARG A 63 8.60 -11.40 -2.89
N LEU A 64 9.13 -12.53 -2.44
CA LEU A 64 10.50 -12.96 -2.75
C LEU A 64 10.65 -13.25 -4.25
N CYS A 65 11.41 -12.41 -4.96
CA CYS A 65 11.77 -12.65 -6.36
C CYS A 65 13.15 -12.00 -6.68
N PRO A 66 14.26 -12.69 -6.36
CA PRO A 66 15.61 -12.17 -6.59
C PRO A 66 15.89 -11.81 -8.05
N ALA A 67 15.31 -12.54 -9.01
CA ALA A 67 15.52 -12.28 -10.43
C ALA A 67 14.99 -10.90 -10.86
N LEU A 68 13.80 -10.50 -10.38
CA LEU A 68 13.26 -9.16 -10.65
C LEU A 68 13.98 -8.07 -9.85
N LEU A 69 14.54 -8.42 -8.67
CA LEU A 69 15.33 -7.50 -7.87
C LEU A 69 16.66 -7.13 -8.55
N ASP A 70 17.35 -8.09 -9.17
CA ASP A 70 18.64 -7.87 -9.83
C ASP A 70 18.53 -7.21 -11.22
N MET A 71 17.32 -7.16 -11.77
CA MET A 71 17.02 -6.63 -13.10
C MET A 71 17.07 -5.08 -13.14
N PRO A 72 17.34 -4.47 -14.31
CA PRO A 72 17.19 -3.04 -14.49
C PRO A 72 15.80 -2.54 -14.08
N PRO A 73 15.68 -1.41 -13.36
CA PRO A 73 14.41 -0.96 -12.79
C PRO A 73 13.25 -0.86 -13.77
N ALA A 74 13.49 -0.29 -14.95
CA ALA A 74 12.47 -0.11 -15.97
C ALA A 74 11.96 -1.45 -16.52
N GLU A 75 12.83 -2.46 -16.62
CA GLU A 75 12.48 -3.77 -17.13
C GLU A 75 11.67 -4.57 -16.11
N ALA A 76 12.09 -4.58 -14.84
CA ALA A 76 11.33 -5.20 -13.75
C ALA A 76 9.94 -4.56 -13.61
N PHE A 77 9.87 -3.23 -13.63
CA PHE A 77 8.61 -2.50 -13.55
C PHE A 77 7.68 -2.82 -14.74
N ARG A 78 8.22 -2.89 -15.96
CA ARG A 78 7.47 -3.27 -17.17
C ARG A 78 6.89 -4.67 -17.04
N ILE A 79 7.71 -5.67 -16.65
CA ILE A 79 7.28 -7.07 -16.54
C ILE A 79 6.14 -7.22 -15.51
N ILE A 80 6.26 -6.56 -14.35
CA ILE A 80 5.21 -6.58 -13.33
C ILE A 80 3.95 -5.90 -13.87
N SER A 81 4.08 -4.71 -14.48
CA SER A 81 2.97 -3.97 -15.06
C SER A 81 2.20 -4.78 -16.10
N GLU A 82 2.91 -5.33 -17.09
CA GLU A 82 2.29 -6.07 -18.19
C GLU A 82 1.57 -7.33 -17.70
N ALA A 83 2.10 -7.99 -16.66
CA ALA A 83 1.45 -9.13 -16.02
C ALA A 83 0.15 -8.74 -15.29
N LEU A 84 0.13 -7.60 -14.59
CA LEU A 84 -1.09 -7.09 -13.95
C LEU A 84 -2.13 -6.62 -14.96
N ASP A 85 -1.68 -6.03 -16.07
CA ASP A 85 -2.53 -5.59 -17.18
C ASP A 85 -3.03 -6.78 -18.05
N GLY A 86 -2.54 -8.00 -17.82
CA GLY A 86 -2.90 -9.19 -18.58
C GLY A 86 -2.40 -9.17 -20.04
N THR A 87 -1.34 -8.39 -20.30
CA THR A 87 -0.78 -8.19 -21.65
C THR A 87 0.44 -9.07 -21.94
N SER A 88 1.05 -9.66 -20.91
CA SER A 88 2.19 -10.56 -21.03
C SER A 88 2.26 -11.56 -19.87
N ASP A 89 2.66 -12.81 -20.18
CA ASP A 89 2.94 -13.87 -19.20
C ASP A 89 4.44 -14.01 -18.90
N GLU A 90 5.29 -13.08 -19.36
CA GLU A 90 6.75 -13.14 -19.19
C GLU A 90 7.17 -13.30 -17.73
N ILE A 91 6.40 -12.73 -16.80
CA ILE A 91 6.67 -12.81 -15.36
C ILE A 91 6.76 -14.26 -14.84
N LEU A 92 6.04 -15.20 -15.47
CA LEU A 92 6.02 -16.61 -15.06
C LEU A 92 7.39 -17.29 -15.20
N GLN A 93 8.34 -16.69 -15.92
CA GLN A 93 9.72 -17.17 -16.04
C GLN A 93 10.56 -16.87 -14.79
N TYR A 94 10.13 -15.92 -13.96
CA TYR A 94 10.90 -15.40 -12.82
C TYR A 94 10.30 -15.76 -11.46
N VAL A 95 9.05 -16.23 -11.44
CA VAL A 95 8.32 -16.56 -10.21
C VAL A 95 8.05 -18.06 -10.11
N ALA A 96 7.81 -18.54 -8.87
CA ALA A 96 7.46 -19.94 -8.65
C ALA A 96 6.06 -20.27 -9.19
N GLU A 97 5.81 -21.55 -9.46
CA GLU A 97 4.47 -22.03 -9.83
C GLU A 97 3.43 -21.64 -8.76
N GLY A 98 2.27 -21.13 -9.20
CA GLY A 98 1.21 -20.66 -8.32
C GLY A 98 1.49 -19.31 -7.65
N PHE A 99 2.60 -18.64 -7.98
CA PHE A 99 2.83 -17.26 -7.58
C PHE A 99 1.85 -16.33 -8.31
N MET A 100 1.25 -15.39 -7.57
CA MET A 100 0.33 -14.39 -8.13
C MET A 100 1.07 -13.06 -8.30
N PRO A 101 1.21 -12.51 -9.51
CA PRO A 101 1.86 -11.22 -9.75
C PRO A 101 1.31 -10.07 -8.89
N ALA A 102 0.01 -10.11 -8.58
CA ALA A 102 -0.66 -9.14 -7.70
C ALA A 102 -0.02 -8.98 -6.33
N ARG A 103 0.77 -9.95 -5.84
CA ARG A 103 1.50 -9.83 -4.58
C ARG A 103 2.53 -8.69 -4.60
N PHE A 104 3.07 -8.37 -5.77
CA PHE A 104 4.02 -7.27 -5.91
C PHE A 104 3.33 -5.91 -5.81
N ASP A 105 2.03 -5.82 -6.07
CA ASP A 105 1.27 -4.57 -5.99
C ASP A 105 1.01 -4.18 -4.54
N ILE A 106 1.56 -3.03 -4.16
CA ILE A 106 1.35 -2.41 -2.85
C ILE A 106 0.68 -1.03 -2.98
N CYS A 107 0.21 -0.69 -4.19
CA CYS A 107 -0.63 0.48 -4.41
C CYS A 107 -2.04 0.17 -3.90
N ILE A 108 -2.51 0.91 -2.91
CA ILE A 108 -3.87 0.71 -2.41
C ILE A 108 -4.84 1.35 -3.42
N PRO A 109 -5.87 0.62 -3.91
CA PRO A 109 -6.81 1.13 -4.91
C PRO A 109 -7.83 2.10 -4.30
N VAL A 110 -7.35 3.30 -3.97
CA VAL A 110 -8.14 4.45 -3.55
C VAL A 110 -7.78 5.67 -4.41
N ASP A 111 -8.70 6.61 -4.48
CA ASP A 111 -8.64 7.84 -5.28
C ASP A 111 -7.32 8.60 -5.16
N VAL A 112 -6.75 8.71 -3.95
CA VAL A 112 -5.47 9.42 -3.73
C VAL A 112 -4.27 8.76 -4.45
N PHE A 113 -4.41 7.53 -4.94
CA PHE A 113 -3.37 6.82 -5.70
C PHE A 113 -3.75 6.55 -7.16
N ASP A 114 -4.83 7.12 -7.70
CA ASP A 114 -5.31 6.83 -9.06
C ASP A 114 -4.24 7.08 -10.14
N CYS A 115 -3.33 8.04 -9.93
CA CYS A 115 -2.23 8.34 -10.84
C CYS A 115 -0.92 7.58 -10.52
N TRP A 116 -0.95 6.54 -9.67
CA TRP A 116 0.24 5.83 -9.22
C TRP A 116 0.19 4.33 -9.50
N ARG A 117 1.35 3.75 -9.82
CA ARG A 117 1.62 2.31 -9.73
C ARG A 117 2.77 2.10 -8.77
N ILE A 118 2.59 1.23 -7.77
CA ILE A 118 3.56 1.06 -6.68
C ILE A 118 3.78 -0.42 -6.43
N PHE A 119 5.00 -0.88 -6.70
CA PHE A 119 5.36 -2.29 -6.58
C PHE A 119 6.47 -2.49 -5.54
N LEU A 120 6.46 -3.65 -4.90
CA LEU A 120 7.50 -4.09 -3.97
C LEU A 120 8.00 -5.48 -4.38
N VAL A 121 9.30 -5.59 -4.62
CA VAL A 121 9.98 -6.85 -4.86
C VAL A 121 10.98 -7.09 -3.74
N GLU A 122 10.96 -8.29 -3.15
CA GLU A 122 11.86 -8.64 -2.05
C GLU A 122 12.94 -9.62 -2.48
N GLY A 123 14.13 -9.43 -1.93
CA GLY A 123 15.22 -10.40 -1.87
C GLY A 123 15.36 -10.95 -0.45
N THR A 124 16.46 -11.66 -0.20
CA THR A 124 16.71 -12.25 1.13
C THR A 124 17.18 -11.26 2.19
N ARG A 125 17.69 -10.10 1.78
CA ARG A 125 18.28 -9.07 2.68
C ARG A 125 17.76 -7.67 2.42
N GLU A 126 17.40 -7.38 1.19
CA GLU A 126 16.91 -6.10 0.74
C GLU A 126 15.63 -6.28 -0.05
N ALA A 127 14.90 -5.19 -0.22
CA ALA A 127 13.76 -5.09 -1.10
C ALA A 127 13.91 -3.84 -1.97
N ARG A 128 13.26 -3.83 -3.14
CA ARG A 128 13.18 -2.67 -4.01
C ARG A 128 11.73 -2.27 -4.18
N LEU A 129 11.46 -1.02 -3.88
CA LEU A 129 10.18 -0.39 -4.10
C LEU A 129 10.25 0.41 -5.41
N PHE A 130 9.27 0.20 -6.28
CA PHE A 130 9.10 0.90 -7.55
C PHE A 130 7.86 1.76 -7.43
N PHE A 131 7.94 3.02 -7.84
CA PHE A 131 6.79 3.92 -7.83
C PHE A 131 6.80 4.76 -9.10
N PHE A 132 5.69 4.68 -9.83
CA PHE A 132 5.51 5.32 -11.12
C PHE A 132 4.33 6.27 -11.05
N ASN A 133 4.57 7.53 -11.39
CA ASN A 133 3.50 8.51 -11.56
C ASN A 133 3.05 8.52 -13.03
N LEU A 134 1.78 8.21 -13.26
CA LEU A 134 1.15 8.12 -14.59
C LEU A 134 1.05 9.50 -15.26
N ASP A 135 0.82 10.56 -14.50
CA ASP A 135 0.62 11.92 -15.05
C ASP A 135 1.92 12.51 -15.61
N VAL A 136 3.05 12.29 -14.93
CA VAL A 136 4.37 12.78 -15.37
C VAL A 136 5.24 11.71 -16.04
N SER A 137 4.72 10.47 -16.13
CA SER A 137 5.42 9.32 -16.73
C SER A 137 6.81 9.08 -16.15
N GLN A 138 6.95 9.19 -14.83
CA GLN A 138 8.23 9.08 -14.14
C GLN A 138 8.28 7.82 -13.28
N LEU A 139 9.25 6.94 -13.58
CA LEU A 139 9.62 5.82 -12.73
C LEU A 139 10.70 6.24 -11.73
N SER A 140 10.47 5.97 -10.47
CA SER A 140 11.45 6.09 -9.40
C SER A 140 11.55 4.78 -8.62
N THR A 141 12.68 4.58 -7.95
CA THR A 141 12.90 3.39 -7.12
C THR A 141 13.67 3.73 -5.87
N MET A 142 13.43 2.98 -4.80
CA MET A 142 14.23 3.04 -3.58
C MET A 142 14.53 1.63 -3.05
N THR A 143 15.61 1.50 -2.30
CA THR A 143 16.01 0.25 -1.65
C THR A 143 15.63 0.28 -0.18
N LEU A 144 15.06 -0.82 0.30
CA LEU A 144 14.64 -1.05 1.67
C LEU A 144 15.36 -2.27 2.25
N ALA A 145 15.42 -2.39 3.56
CA ALA A 145 15.72 -3.69 4.17
C ALA A 145 14.57 -4.67 3.89
N ALA A 146 14.88 -5.97 3.76
CA ALA A 146 13.84 -6.98 3.62
C ALA A 146 12.87 -6.93 4.81
N GLY A 147 11.56 -6.93 4.53
CA GLY A 147 10.51 -6.79 5.55
C GLY A 147 10.27 -5.38 6.11
N GLU A 148 11.08 -4.36 5.78
CA GLU A 148 10.89 -2.97 6.24
C GLU A 148 9.51 -2.45 5.87
N ALA A 149 9.09 -2.66 4.62
CA ALA A 149 7.77 -2.22 4.15
C ALA A 149 6.64 -2.94 4.90
N ASP A 150 6.77 -4.26 5.09
CA ASP A 150 5.77 -5.08 5.78
C ASP A 150 5.57 -4.67 7.24
N GLU A 151 6.64 -4.26 7.92
CA GLU A 151 6.56 -3.73 9.29
C GLU A 151 5.79 -2.40 9.33
N VAL A 152 6.09 -1.49 8.41
CA VAL A 152 5.41 -0.18 8.30
C VAL A 152 3.92 -0.37 7.97
N PHE A 153 3.61 -1.20 6.95
CA PHE A 153 2.23 -1.53 6.61
C PHE A 153 1.51 -2.21 7.77
N GLY A 154 2.15 -3.15 8.46
CA GLY A 154 1.58 -3.85 9.61
C GLY A 154 1.24 -2.90 10.75
N ALA A 155 2.10 -1.93 11.06
CA ALA A 155 1.86 -0.95 12.10
C ALA A 155 0.71 0.00 11.72
N ALA A 156 0.72 0.52 10.49
CA ALA A 156 -0.33 1.40 9.97
C ALA A 156 -1.70 0.71 9.93
N TYR A 157 -1.73 -0.52 9.40
CA TYR A 157 -2.93 -1.35 9.37
C TYR A 157 -3.47 -1.62 10.78
N SER A 158 -2.60 -2.01 11.72
CA SER A 158 -3.03 -2.30 13.09
C SER A 158 -3.66 -1.08 13.76
N HIS A 159 -3.11 0.11 13.54
CA HIS A 159 -3.72 1.34 14.06
C HIS A 159 -5.09 1.61 13.43
N LEU A 160 -5.16 1.52 12.11
CA LEU A 160 -6.36 1.83 11.35
C LEU A 160 -7.50 0.83 11.60
N ASP A 161 -7.19 -0.46 11.72
CA ASP A 161 -8.15 -1.52 12.06
C ASP A 161 -8.75 -1.29 13.46
N ASN A 162 -7.91 -0.94 14.44
CA ASN A 162 -8.38 -0.57 15.78
C ASN A 162 -9.27 0.68 15.77
N LEU A 163 -8.91 1.69 14.97
CA LEU A 163 -9.72 2.90 14.80
C LEU A 163 -11.08 2.55 14.20
N TYR A 164 -11.10 1.72 13.16
CA TYR A 164 -12.31 1.26 12.50
C TYR A 164 -13.22 0.47 13.43
N GLU A 165 -12.70 -0.52 14.15
CA GLU A 165 -13.47 -1.29 15.13
C GLU A 165 -14.06 -0.39 16.23
N SER A 166 -13.29 0.59 16.73
CA SER A 166 -13.78 1.50 17.78
C SER A 166 -15.00 2.32 17.34
N VAL A 167 -15.06 2.72 16.06
CA VAL A 167 -16.17 3.49 15.50
C VAL A 167 -17.34 2.58 15.14
N VAL A 168 -17.09 1.40 14.57
CA VAL A 168 -18.15 0.44 14.21
C VAL A 168 -18.85 -0.10 15.46
N VAL A 169 -18.08 -0.49 16.49
CA VAL A 169 -18.63 -0.98 17.77
C VAL A 169 -19.32 0.16 18.54
N GLY A 170 -18.75 1.37 18.51
CA GLY A 170 -19.36 2.56 19.13
C GLY A 170 -20.71 2.93 18.51
N VAL A 171 -20.86 2.78 17.19
CA VAL A 171 -22.13 3.00 16.49
C VAL A 171 -23.18 1.94 16.89
N GLN A 172 -22.79 0.67 17.04
CA GLN A 172 -23.71 -0.39 17.49
C GLN A 172 -24.21 -0.20 18.94
N GLY A 173 -23.35 0.31 19.84
CA GLY A 173 -23.74 0.63 21.23
C GLY A 173 -24.67 1.85 21.36
N SER A 174 -24.59 2.80 20.43
CA SER A 174 -25.48 3.99 20.42
C SER A 174 -26.87 3.72 19.84
N ALA A 175 -27.04 2.67 19.03
CA ALA A 175 -28.31 2.30 18.44
C ALA A 175 -29.24 1.52 19.39
N SER A 176 -28.71 0.97 20.49
CA SER A 176 -29.50 0.27 21.52
C SER A 176 -30.22 1.20 22.52
N ASP A 177 -29.81 2.47 22.60
CA ASP A 177 -30.37 3.44 23.57
C ASP A 177 -31.50 4.31 23.01
N ALA A 178 -31.89 4.13 21.74
CA ALA A 178 -32.97 4.87 21.09
C ALA A 178 -34.30 4.10 21.04
N LYS A 179 -34.62 3.34 22.10
CA LYS A 179 -35.97 2.80 22.33
C LYS A 179 -36.41 3.09 23.77
N ILE A 180 -37.09 4.22 23.96
CA ILE A 180 -38.05 4.43 25.05
C ILE A 180 -39.31 5.01 24.42
#